data_AF-A0A930YRY2-F1
#
_entry.id   AF-A0A930YRY2-F1
#
_cell.length_a   1.000
_cell.length_b   1.000
_cell.length_c   1.000
_cell.angle_alpha   90.00
_cell.angle_beta   90.00
_cell.angle_gamma   90.00
#
_symmetry.space_group_name_H-M   'P 1'
#
loop_
_entity.id
_entity.type
_entity.pdbx_description
1 polymer ?
#
loop_
_entity_poly.entity_id
_entity_poly.type
_entity_poly.pdbx_seq_one_letter_code
_entity_poly.pdbx_strand_id
1 'polypeptide(L)'
;MTTVTVRVDEITKKKAAEVAADFGFDLSTITRAFWKQMARERRIPLDVTTPLPNEESLRSIQEAEDFLNSNKPGYTDIEKLFKELDA
;
A
#
# COMPACT_ATOMS: atom_id res chain seq x y z
N MET A 1 -0.39 29.84 11.79
CA MET A 1 -0.08 28.49 12.32
C MET A 1 -1.38 27.94 12.87
N THR A 2 -1.73 26.70 12.49
CA THR A 2 -2.98 26.05 12.94
C THR A 2 -2.63 24.84 13.79
N THR A 3 -3.35 24.64 14.88
CA THR A 3 -3.12 23.54 15.82
C THR A 3 -4.06 22.37 15.51
N VAL A 4 -3.54 21.15 15.64
CA VAL A 4 -4.31 19.91 15.55
C VAL A 4 -4.11 19.13 16.84
N THR A 5 -5.21 18.73 17.48
CA THR A 5 -5.19 17.90 18.69
C THR A 5 -5.63 16.48 18.33
N VAL A 6 -4.75 15.51 18.50
CA VAL A 6 -5.03 14.09 18.22
C VAL A 6 -5.08 13.33 19.54
N ARG A 7 -6.16 12.59 19.78
CA ARG A 7 -6.27 11.67 20.91
C ARG A 7 -5.62 10.34 20.54
N VAL A 8 -4.76 9.84 21.41
CA VAL A 8 -4.04 8.56 21.27
C VAL A 8 -3.88 7.97 22.66
N ASP A 9 -3.90 6.64 22.78
CA ASP A 9 -3.61 5.99 24.05
C ASP A 9 -2.12 6.14 24.44
N GLU A 10 -1.84 6.00 25.73
CA GLU A 10 -0.52 6.25 26.28
C GLU A 10 0.54 5.28 25.73
N ILE A 11 0.17 4.00 25.56
CA ILE A 11 1.09 2.96 25.12
C ILE A 11 1.52 3.21 23.68
N THR A 12 0.57 3.49 22.79
CA THR A 12 0.84 3.81 21.39
C THR A 12 1.69 5.07 21.27
N LYS A 13 1.36 6.13 22.03
CA LYS A 13 2.14 7.36 22.03
C LYS A 13 3.59 7.12 22.44
N LYS A 14 3.81 6.35 23.50
CA LYS A 14 5.15 6.05 24.01
C LYS A 14 5.97 5.26 22.99
N LYS A 15 5.41 4.18 22.45
CA LYS A 15 6.08 3.34 21.43
C LYS A 15 6.44 4.13 20.18
N ALA A 16 5.51 4.96 19.68
CA ALA A 16 5.78 5.79 18.50
C ALA A 16 6.87 6.84 18.78
N ALA A 17 6.92 7.39 20.00
CA ALA A 17 7.95 8.35 20.39
C ALA A 17 9.34 7.72 20.46
N GLU A 18 9.44 6.48 20.97
CA GLU A 18 10.70 5.71 20.99
C GLU A 18 11.23 5.51 19.57
N VAL A 19 10.40 5.04 18.64
CA VAL A 19 10.79 4.86 17.23
C VAL A 19 11.23 6.19 16.61
N ALA A 20 10.48 7.29 16.83
CA ALA A 20 10.86 8.60 16.28
C ALA A 20 12.24 9.05 16.82
N ALA A 21 12.51 8.81 18.11
CA ALA A 21 13.76 9.18 18.76
C ALA A 21 14.95 8.36 18.23
N ASP A 22 14.77 7.09 17.88
CA ASP A 22 15.81 6.25 17.25
C ASP A 22 16.32 6.86 15.93
N PHE A 23 15.44 7.57 15.20
CA PHE A 23 15.80 8.30 13.98
C PHE A 23 16.17 9.78 14.24
N GLY A 24 16.25 10.21 15.50
CA GLY A 24 16.61 11.59 15.88
C GLY A 24 15.48 12.61 15.69
N PHE A 25 14.23 12.18 15.65
CA PHE A 25 13.06 13.04 15.47
C PHE A 25 12.13 13.04 16.71
N ASP A 26 11.36 14.12 16.86
CA ASP A 26 10.20 14.12 17.75
C ASP A 26 8.92 13.69 17.00
N LEU A 27 7.90 13.29 17.77
CA LEU A 27 6.60 12.89 17.21
C LEU A 27 5.99 14.00 16.33
N SER A 28 6.17 15.26 16.72
CA SER A 28 5.65 16.41 15.99
C SER A 28 6.27 16.52 14.58
N THR A 29 7.55 16.22 14.45
CA THR A 29 8.31 16.28 13.19
C THR A 29 7.87 15.19 12.25
N ILE A 30 7.79 13.94 12.71
CA ILE A 30 7.27 12.82 11.91
C ILE A 30 5.81 13.04 11.51
N THR A 31 4.97 13.53 12.44
CA THR A 31 3.56 13.83 12.14
C THR A 31 3.44 14.91 11.05
N ARG A 32 4.25 15.96 11.09
CA ARG A 32 4.29 16.98 10.01
C ARG A 32 4.80 16.40 8.69
N ALA A 33 5.81 15.52 8.73
CA ALA A 33 6.33 14.86 7.54
C ALA A 33 5.25 13.99 6.87
N PHE A 34 4.48 13.25 7.67
CA PHE A 34 3.33 12.46 7.21
C PHE A 34 2.31 13.32 6.44
N TRP A 35 1.88 14.45 7.01
CA TRP A 35 0.94 15.36 6.33
C TRP A 35 1.52 15.96 5.04
N LYS A 36 2.81 16.32 5.03
CA LYS A 36 3.48 16.82 3.83
C LYS A 36 3.55 15.75 2.74
N GLN A 37 3.81 14.51 3.12
CA GLN A 37 3.85 13.39 2.19
C GLN A 37 2.46 13.10 1.61
N MET A 38 1.41 13.12 2.44
CA MET A 38 0.02 13.02 1.97
C MET A 38 -0.31 14.09 0.93
N ALA A 39 0.03 15.35 1.22
CA ALA A 39 -0.23 16.47 0.31
C ALA A 39 0.56 16.32 -1.01
N ARG A 40 1.80 15.83 -0.95
CA ARG A 40 2.66 15.62 -2.12
C ARG A 40 2.17 14.47 -3.01
N GLU A 41 1.81 13.34 -2.41
CA GLU A 41 1.51 12.10 -3.13
C GLU A 41 0.01 11.91 -3.40
N ARG A 42 -0.85 12.76 -2.84
CA ARG A 42 -2.32 12.68 -2.92
C ARG A 42 -2.87 11.30 -2.51
N ARG A 43 -2.21 10.65 -1.55
CA ARG A 43 -2.60 9.37 -0.95
C ARG A 43 -2.28 9.37 0.53
N ILE A 44 -2.77 8.36 1.26
CA ILE A 44 -2.34 8.08 2.64
C ILE A 44 -1.03 7.26 2.54
N PRO A 45 0.13 7.77 3.01
CA PRO A 45 1.42 7.08 2.93
C PRO A 45 1.57 6.12 4.11
N LEU A 46 0.60 5.23 4.27
CA LEU A 46 0.65 4.06 5.14
C LEU A 46 0.46 2.85 4.24
N ASP A 47 1.21 1.79 4.50
CA ASP A 47 0.88 0.49 3.93
C ASP A 47 -0.30 -0.07 4.72
N VAL A 48 -1.52 0.21 4.23
CA VAL A 48 -2.78 -0.25 4.83
C VAL A 48 -3.09 -1.70 4.40
N THR A 49 -2.11 -2.40 3.83
CA THR A 49 -2.30 -3.76 3.35
C THR A 49 -2.24 -4.73 4.53
N THR A 50 -3.26 -5.57 4.64
CA THR A 50 -3.10 -6.88 5.27
C THR A 50 -2.00 -7.61 4.50
N PRO A 51 -1.08 -8.34 5.14
CA PRO A 51 0.00 -9.06 4.45
C PRO A 51 -0.49 -10.13 3.44
N LEU A 52 -1.80 -10.40 3.41
CA LEU A 52 -2.43 -11.28 2.44
C LEU A 52 -3.28 -10.46 1.43
N PRO A 53 -3.15 -10.75 0.12
CA PRO A 53 -4.07 -10.24 -0.87
C PRO A 53 -5.52 -10.57 -0.51
N ASN A 54 -6.48 -9.74 -0.92
CA ASN A 54 -7.90 -10.06 -0.76
C ASN A 54 -8.27 -11.31 -1.57
N GLU A 55 -9.43 -11.92 -1.30
CA GLU A 55 -9.84 -13.17 -1.95
C GLU A 55 -9.87 -13.07 -3.48
N GLU A 56 -10.26 -11.92 -4.02
CA GLU A 56 -10.27 -11.65 -5.47
C GLU A 56 -8.84 -11.71 -6.04
N SER A 57 -7.90 -11.01 -5.43
CA SER A 57 -6.49 -11.02 -5.84
C SER A 57 -5.87 -12.42 -5.69
N LEU A 58 -6.22 -13.16 -4.64
CA LEU A 58 -5.77 -14.54 -4.45
C LEU A 58 -6.28 -15.46 -5.57
N ARG A 59 -7.54 -15.31 -5.99
CA ARG A 59 -8.09 -16.06 -7.14
C ARG A 59 -7.38 -15.68 -8.44
N SER A 60 -7.16 -14.39 -8.69
CA SER A 60 -6.43 -13.97 -9.90
C SER A 60 -4.99 -14.50 -9.94
N ILE A 61 -4.31 -14.58 -8.79
CA ILE A 61 -3.00 -15.21 -8.69
C ILE A 61 -3.07 -16.71 -9.02
N GLN A 62 -4.06 -17.42 -8.47
CA GLN A 62 -4.27 -18.85 -8.75
C GLN A 62 -4.57 -19.09 -10.24
N GLU A 63 -5.46 -18.30 -10.85
CA GLU A 63 -5.78 -18.40 -12.28
C GLU A 63 -4.55 -18.15 -13.16
N ALA A 64 -3.70 -17.19 -12.79
CA ALA A 64 -2.45 -16.91 -13.50
C ALA A 64 -1.45 -18.07 -13.36
N GLU A 65 -1.31 -18.66 -12.17
CA GLU A 65 -0.47 -19.83 -11.94
C GLU A 65 -0.96 -21.05 -12.74
N ASP A 66 -2.27 -21.30 -12.76
CA ASP A 66 -2.88 -22.38 -13.54
C ASP A 66 -2.67 -22.17 -15.04
N PHE A 67 -2.78 -20.92 -15.53
CA PHE A 67 -2.48 -20.59 -16.93
C PHE A 67 -1.02 -20.88 -17.27
N LEU A 68 -0.07 -20.45 -16.43
CA LEU A 68 1.36 -20.71 -16.62
C LEU A 68 1.67 -22.21 -16.62
N ASN A 69 1.03 -22.98 -15.73
CA ASN A 69 1.18 -24.42 -15.65
C ASN A 69 0.49 -25.18 -16.80
N SER A 70 -0.51 -24.57 -17.44
CA SER A 70 -1.24 -25.19 -18.56
C SER A 70 -0.45 -25.28 -19.87
N ASN A 71 0.78 -24.75 -19.91
CA ASN A 71 1.68 -24.77 -21.07
C ASN A 71 1.06 -24.16 -22.35
N LYS A 72 -0.01 -23.38 -22.18
CA LYS A 72 -0.66 -22.65 -23.27
C LYS A 72 0.26 -21.50 -23.70
N PRO A 73 0.46 -21.30 -25.01
CA PRO A 73 1.23 -20.16 -25.47
C PRO A 73 0.53 -18.87 -25.05
N GLY A 74 1.29 -17.93 -24.51
CA GLY A 74 0.82 -16.57 -24.30
C GLY A 74 0.52 -15.87 -25.63
N TYR A 75 -0.03 -14.66 -25.56
CA TYR A 75 -0.30 -13.87 -26.75
C TYR A 75 1.01 -13.38 -27.38
N THR A 76 1.20 -13.69 -28.65
CA THR A 76 2.34 -13.21 -29.45
C THR A 76 2.00 -11.99 -30.29
N ASP A 77 0.74 -11.55 -30.28
CA ASP A 77 0.20 -10.48 -31.10
C ASP A 77 -0.73 -9.59 -30.26
N ILE A 78 -0.54 -8.27 -30.38
CA ILE A 78 -1.22 -7.30 -29.53
C ILE A 78 -2.70 -7.14 -29.92
N GLU A 79 -3.05 -7.29 -31.20
CA GLU A 79 -4.44 -7.19 -31.65
C GLU A 79 -5.27 -8.36 -31.13
N LYS A 80 -4.68 -9.57 -31.12
CA LYS A 80 -5.31 -10.76 -30.52
C LYS A 80 -5.56 -10.58 -29.02
N LEU A 81 -4.60 -10.00 -28.30
CA LEU A 81 -4.74 -9.73 -26.86
C LEU A 81 -5.95 -8.81 -26.58
N PHE A 82 -6.03 -7.67 -27.27
CA PHE A 82 -7.13 -6.71 -27.04
C PHE A 82 -8.49 -7.29 -27.43
N LYS A 83 -8.57 -8.09 -28.49
CA LYS A 83 -9.82 -8.74 -28.90
C LYS A 83 -10.40 -9.68 -27.83
N GLU A 84 -9.55 -10.34 -27.03
CA GLU A 84 -10.00 -11.23 -25.95
C GLU A 84 -10.26 -10.48 -24.62
N LEU A 85 -9.65 -9.30 -24.40
CA LEU A 85 -9.95 -8.45 -23.25
C LEU A 85 -11.29 -7.70 -23.38
N ASP A 86 -11.69 -7.38 -24.62
CA ASP A 86 -12.93 -6.65 -24.94
C ASP A 86 -14.14 -7.58 -25.20
N ALA A 87 -13.97 -8.90 -25.06
CA ALA A 87 -15.00 -9.93 -25.30
C ALA A 87 -15.78 -10.29 -24.03
#